data_AF-A0A8B4QAS0-F1
#
_entry.id   AF-A0A8B4QAS0-F1
#
_cell.length_a   1.000
_cell.length_b   1.000
_cell.length_c   1.000
_cell.angle_alpha   90.00
_cell.angle_beta   90.00
_cell.angle_gamma   90.00
#
_symmetry.space_group_name_H-M   'P 1'
#
loop_
_entity.id
_entity.type
_entity.pdbx_description
1 polymer ?
#
loop_
_entity_poly.entity_id
_entity_poly.type
_entity_poly.pdbx_seq_one_letter_code
_entity_poly.pdbx_strand_id
1 'polypeptide(L)'
;MKKRWTIFALILIAVGVYAYTSYTQNSKEEKEIEQVLNEINQVNEIVISNKDHTVKLNGKDAAPFIEKKPLVNIAKYERKYGSYFEKEPTFTIQYKMNGKALYTVELFQSKKSVTSLDINPYLINEHLLVKWQGNHILFSQHEKIESLIEFFHTKE
;
A
#
# COMPACT_ATOMS: atom_id res chain seq x y z
N MET A 1 -48.01 -10.81 1.80
CA MET A 1 -47.48 -9.55 1.24
C MET A 1 -46.49 -8.80 2.15
N LYS A 2 -46.66 -8.79 3.49
CA LYS A 2 -45.77 -8.06 4.43
C LYS A 2 -44.27 -8.47 4.40
N LYS A 3 -43.95 -9.76 4.21
CA LYS A 3 -42.56 -10.28 4.16
C LYS A 3 -41.74 -9.79 2.96
N ARG A 4 -42.38 -9.44 1.84
CA ARG A 4 -41.67 -8.96 0.63
C ARG A 4 -41.17 -7.53 0.83
N TRP A 5 -41.98 -6.66 1.42
CA TRP A 5 -41.63 -5.26 1.69
C TRP A 5 -40.48 -5.12 2.69
N THR A 6 -40.43 -5.99 3.71
CA THR A 6 -39.31 -6.02 4.66
C THR A 6 -37.99 -6.43 4.03
N ILE A 7 -38.00 -7.34 3.05
CA ILE A 7 -36.79 -7.75 2.31
C ILE A 7 -36.31 -6.61 1.41
N PHE A 8 -37.21 -5.93 0.70
CA PHE A 8 -36.87 -4.76 -0.13
C PHE A 8 -36.29 -3.60 0.71
N ALA A 9 -36.85 -3.34 1.90
CA ALA A 9 -36.31 -2.34 2.81
C ALA A 9 -34.90 -2.68 3.32
N LEU A 10 -34.64 -3.96 3.65
CA LEU A 10 -33.31 -4.42 4.05
C LEU A 10 -32.27 -4.29 2.93
N ILE A 11 -32.66 -4.60 1.69
CA ILE A 11 -31.78 -4.44 0.52
C ILE A 11 -31.44 -2.96 0.31
N LEU A 12 -32.43 -2.06 0.38
CA LEU A 12 -32.20 -0.62 0.22
C LEU A 12 -31.29 -0.03 1.31
N ILE A 13 -31.45 -0.48 2.56
CA ILE A 13 -30.57 -0.08 3.66
C ILE A 13 -29.15 -0.60 3.42
N ALA A 14 -28.99 -1.86 3.02
CA ALA A 14 -27.68 -2.44 2.72
C ALA A 14 -26.99 -1.73 1.55
N VAL A 15 -27.73 -1.38 0.49
CA VAL A 15 -27.21 -0.61 -0.65
C VAL A 15 -26.84 0.81 -0.24
N GLY A 16 -27.68 1.48 0.57
CA GLY A 16 -27.39 2.82 1.09
C GLY A 16 -26.17 2.87 1.99
N VAL A 17 -26.02 1.89 2.89
CA VAL A 17 -24.83 1.73 3.74
C VAL A 17 -23.60 1.47 2.87
N TYR A 18 -23.67 0.54 1.90
CA TYR A 18 -22.56 0.24 1.00
C TYR A 18 -22.12 1.44 0.16
N ALA A 19 -23.07 2.21 -0.36
CA ALA A 19 -22.80 3.43 -1.13
C ALA A 19 -22.17 4.52 -0.26
N TYR A 20 -22.68 4.72 0.96
CA TYR A 20 -22.12 5.70 1.91
C TYR A 20 -20.71 5.29 2.39
N THR A 21 -20.49 4.02 2.73
CA THR A 21 -19.16 3.52 3.12
C THR A 21 -18.18 3.64 1.96
N SER A 22 -18.61 3.36 0.72
CA SER A 22 -17.75 3.53 -0.45
C SER A 22 -17.42 5.00 -0.72
N TYR A 23 -18.39 5.90 -0.60
CA TYR A 23 -18.17 7.34 -0.81
C TYR A 23 -17.24 7.94 0.25
N THR A 24 -17.49 7.64 1.53
CA THR A 24 -16.65 8.10 2.63
C THR A 24 -15.24 7.53 2.56
N GLN A 25 -15.10 6.25 2.21
CA GLN A 25 -13.81 5.61 2.00
C GLN A 25 -13.04 6.26 0.84
N ASN A 26 -13.68 6.49 -0.31
CA ASN A 26 -13.05 7.18 -1.44
C ASN A 26 -12.58 8.59 -1.04
N SER A 27 -13.41 9.36 -0.33
CA SER A 27 -13.03 10.71 0.13
C SER A 27 -11.88 10.71 1.13
N LYS A 28 -11.72 9.63 1.90
CA LYS A 28 -10.62 9.45 2.84
C LYS A 28 -9.35 9.06 2.09
N GLU A 29 -9.44 8.10 1.16
CA GLU A 29 -8.33 7.68 0.30
C GLU A 29 -7.77 8.87 -0.50
N GLU A 30 -8.63 9.71 -1.08
CA GLU A 30 -8.22 10.92 -1.81
C GLU A 30 -7.46 11.91 -0.91
N LYS A 31 -7.95 12.16 0.31
CA LYS A 31 -7.27 13.04 1.28
C LYS A 31 -5.93 12.49 1.73
N GLU A 32 -5.83 11.18 1.94
CA GLU A 32 -4.57 10.54 2.32
C GLU A 32 -3.56 10.60 1.17
N ILE A 33 -3.99 10.39 -0.08
CA ILE A 33 -3.15 10.57 -1.27
C ILE A 33 -2.65 12.01 -1.35
N GLU A 34 -3.56 12.98 -1.23
CA GLU A 34 -3.22 14.41 -1.27
C GLU A 34 -2.22 14.78 -0.17
N GLN A 35 -2.44 14.28 1.06
CA GLN A 35 -1.51 14.50 2.17
C GLN A 35 -0.12 13.94 1.87
N VAL A 36 -0.03 12.70 1.37
CA VAL A 36 1.25 12.10 0.99
C VAL A 36 1.96 12.95 -0.06
N LEU A 37 1.27 13.36 -1.11
CA LEU A 37 1.86 14.18 -2.18
C LEU A 37 2.35 15.55 -1.68
N ASN A 38 1.62 16.18 -0.75
CA ASN A 38 1.97 17.48 -0.19
C ASN A 38 3.12 17.40 0.83
N GLU A 39 3.20 16.31 1.59
CA GLU A 39 4.11 16.17 2.72
C GLU A 39 5.33 15.29 2.43
N ILE A 40 5.43 14.64 1.26
CA ILE A 40 6.53 13.71 0.95
C ILE A 40 7.92 14.33 1.11
N ASN A 41 8.08 15.60 0.75
CA ASN A 41 9.35 16.33 0.86
C ASN A 41 9.76 16.60 2.32
N GLN A 42 8.86 16.36 3.28
CA GLN A 42 9.11 16.50 4.71
C GLN A 42 9.46 15.16 5.38
N VAL A 43 9.41 14.05 4.65
CA VAL A 43 9.86 12.75 5.16
C VAL A 43 11.34 12.83 5.51
N ASN A 44 11.66 12.51 6.75
CA ASN A 44 13.01 12.60 7.30
C ASN A 44 13.47 11.29 7.96
N GLU A 45 12.60 10.29 8.03
CA GLU A 45 12.90 8.99 8.60
C GLU A 45 12.25 7.90 7.73
N ILE A 46 13.00 6.83 7.48
CA ILE A 46 12.49 5.59 6.89
C ILE A 46 12.79 4.46 7.85
N VAL A 47 11.78 3.63 8.13
CA VAL A 47 11.95 2.38 8.89
C VAL A 47 11.54 1.23 8.00
N ILE A 48 12.47 0.33 7.69
CA ILE A 48 12.22 -0.92 6.97
C ILE A 48 12.40 -2.09 7.93
N SER A 49 11.47 -3.04 7.91
CA SER A 49 11.49 -4.23 8.76
C SER A 49 11.03 -5.46 7.99
N ASN A 50 11.69 -6.59 8.24
CA ASN A 50 11.16 -7.93 7.95
C ASN A 50 10.85 -8.66 9.28
N LYS A 51 10.69 -9.98 9.26
CA LYS A 51 10.37 -10.76 10.47
C LYS A 51 11.47 -10.75 11.52
N ASP A 52 12.72 -10.59 11.11
CA ASP A 52 13.89 -10.86 11.96
C ASP A 52 14.71 -9.59 12.24
N HIS A 53 14.63 -8.59 11.35
CA HIS A 53 15.50 -7.43 11.34
C HIS A 53 14.74 -6.12 11.05
N THR A 54 15.24 -5.02 11.60
CA THR A 54 14.70 -3.66 11.39
C THR A 54 15.84 -2.67 11.26
N VAL A 55 15.80 -1.88 10.19
CA VAL A 55 16.74 -0.78 9.94
C VAL A 55 16.01 0.55 9.97
N LYS A 56 16.57 1.51 10.68
CA LYS A 56 16.09 2.89 10.76
C LYS A 56 17.10 3.83 10.10
N LEU A 57 16.64 4.60 9.13
CA LEU A 57 17.41 5.61 8.40
C LEU A 57 16.85 6.99 8.72
N ASN A 58 17.73 7.98 8.93
CA ASN A 58 17.32 9.34 9.28
C ASN A 58 18.03 10.37 8.38
N GLY A 59 17.34 11.47 8.08
CA GLY A 59 17.87 12.62 7.37
C GLY A 59 18.56 12.23 6.05
N LYS A 60 19.88 12.44 6.00
CA LYS A 60 20.68 12.19 4.80
C LYS A 60 20.74 10.71 4.40
N ASP A 61 20.63 9.80 5.35
CA ASP A 61 20.69 8.35 5.07
C ASP A 61 19.36 7.84 4.51
N ALA A 62 18.23 8.51 4.83
CA ALA A 62 16.91 8.20 4.30
C ALA A 62 16.69 8.81 2.92
N ALA A 63 17.22 10.01 2.67
CA ALA A 63 16.97 10.80 1.47
C ALA A 63 17.14 10.05 0.12
N PRO A 64 18.13 9.15 -0.08
CA PRO A 64 18.28 8.42 -1.34
C PRO A 64 17.11 7.51 -1.70
N PHE A 65 16.34 7.08 -0.70
CA PHE A 65 15.25 6.11 -0.79
C PHE A 65 13.85 6.75 -0.74
N ILE A 66 13.78 8.09 -0.75
CA ILE A 66 12.50 8.82 -0.81
C ILE A 66 12.18 9.11 -2.26
N GLU A 67 11.03 8.61 -2.73
CA GLU A 67 10.48 8.99 -4.02
C GLU A 67 9.93 10.43 -3.95
N LYS A 68 10.27 11.28 -4.92
CA LYS A 68 9.83 12.70 -4.90
C LYS A 68 8.38 12.86 -5.31
N LYS A 69 7.88 11.95 -6.13
CA LYS A 69 6.50 11.90 -6.60
C LYS A 69 5.98 10.49 -6.44
N PRO A 70 5.77 10.02 -5.20
CA PRO A 70 5.14 8.73 -4.99
C PRO A 70 3.71 8.81 -5.54
N LEU A 71 3.09 7.67 -5.82
CA LEU A 71 1.67 7.59 -6.14
C LEU A 71 1.26 8.18 -7.51
N VAL A 72 2.17 8.39 -8.46
CA VAL A 72 1.82 8.92 -9.80
C VAL A 72 1.09 7.88 -10.66
N ASN A 73 1.33 6.59 -10.44
CA ASN A 73 0.56 5.52 -11.07
C ASN A 73 0.16 4.50 -10.01
N ILE A 74 -1.14 4.53 -9.68
CA ILE A 74 -1.74 3.70 -8.65
C ILE A 74 -2.90 2.88 -9.22
N ALA A 75 -3.07 1.67 -8.72
CA ALA A 75 -4.22 0.84 -9.03
C ALA A 75 -4.85 0.29 -7.77
N LYS A 76 -6.15 -0.03 -7.85
CA LYS A 76 -6.85 -0.69 -6.76
C LYS A 76 -6.38 -2.15 -6.65
N TYR A 77 -6.06 -2.57 -5.44
CA TYR A 77 -5.84 -3.96 -5.11
C TYR A 77 -7.16 -4.73 -5.17
N GLU A 78 -7.24 -5.69 -6.06
CA GLU A 78 -8.40 -6.56 -6.24
C GLU A 78 -8.23 -7.88 -5.48
N ARG A 79 -9.34 -8.43 -4.97
CA ARG A 79 -9.33 -9.72 -4.25
C ARG A 79 -8.78 -10.88 -5.09
N LYS A 80 -8.90 -10.81 -6.43
CA LYS A 80 -8.38 -11.83 -7.35
C LYS A 80 -6.87 -12.05 -7.18
N TYR A 81 -6.13 -11.03 -6.75
CA TYR A 81 -4.69 -11.08 -6.52
C TYR A 81 -4.29 -11.85 -5.26
N GLY A 82 -5.14 -11.91 -4.24
CA GLY A 82 -4.78 -12.49 -2.94
C GLY A 82 -4.39 -13.97 -2.96
N SER A 83 -4.79 -14.71 -4.00
CA SER A 83 -4.37 -16.11 -4.18
C SER A 83 -2.94 -16.28 -4.71
N TYR A 84 -2.32 -15.21 -5.22
CA TYR A 84 -0.98 -15.21 -5.81
C TYR A 84 0.11 -14.85 -4.80
N PHE A 85 -0.24 -14.22 -3.68
CA PHE A 85 0.72 -13.68 -2.73
C PHE A 85 0.58 -14.29 -1.34
N GLU A 86 1.63 -14.17 -0.54
CA GLU A 86 1.62 -14.48 0.88
C GLU A 86 0.59 -13.65 1.63
N LYS A 87 0.11 -14.20 2.76
CA LYS A 87 -0.89 -13.51 3.59
C LYS A 87 -0.28 -12.37 4.39
N GLU A 88 0.94 -12.58 4.87
CA GLU A 88 1.70 -11.62 5.63
C GLU A 88 2.74 -10.95 4.72
N PRO A 89 3.05 -9.65 4.94
CA PRO A 89 4.09 -8.98 4.19
C PRO A 89 5.47 -9.54 4.56
N THR A 90 6.35 -9.66 3.57
CA THR A 90 7.77 -9.97 3.75
C THR A 90 8.51 -8.77 4.33
N PHE A 91 8.16 -7.57 3.85
CA PHE A 91 8.72 -6.31 4.34
C PHE A 91 7.61 -5.30 4.63
N THR A 92 7.84 -4.50 5.66
CA THR A 92 7.07 -3.28 5.94
C THR A 92 8.01 -2.08 5.91
N ILE A 93 7.63 -1.02 5.21
CA ILE A 93 8.42 0.21 5.08
C ILE A 93 7.56 1.38 5.52
N GLN A 94 7.99 2.10 6.55
CA GLN A 94 7.32 3.29 7.06
C GLN A 94 8.09 4.53 6.65
N TYR A 95 7.44 5.43 5.93
CA TYR A 95 7.96 6.77 5.62
C TYR A 95 7.42 7.73 6.66
N LYS A 96 8.31 8.39 7.40
CA LYS A 96 7.97 9.18 8.58
C LYS A 96 8.39 10.63 8.48
N MET A 97 7.57 11.48 9.06
CA MET A 97 7.84 12.88 9.34
C MET A 97 7.69 13.11 10.84
N ASN A 98 8.75 13.62 11.49
CA ASN A 98 8.74 13.96 12.91
C ASN A 98 8.29 12.78 13.81
N GLY A 99 8.77 11.57 13.50
CA GLY A 99 8.46 10.35 14.24
C GLY A 99 7.08 9.74 13.96
N LYS A 100 6.23 10.38 13.14
CA LYS A 100 4.91 9.87 12.74
C LYS A 100 4.96 9.31 11.33
N ALA A 101 4.30 8.17 11.09
CA ALA A 101 4.18 7.60 9.75
C ALA A 101 3.27 8.50 8.89
N LEU A 102 3.82 8.97 7.76
CA LEU A 102 3.05 9.62 6.70
C LEU A 102 2.31 8.55 5.88
N TYR A 103 3.03 7.49 5.50
CA TYR A 103 2.45 6.30 4.89
C TYR A 103 3.34 5.07 5.12
N THR A 104 2.72 3.89 4.98
CA THR A 104 3.39 2.60 5.14
C THR A 104 3.17 1.75 3.90
N VAL A 105 4.25 1.16 3.39
CA VAL A 105 4.24 0.22 2.27
C VAL A 105 4.44 -1.20 2.81
N GLU A 106 3.63 -2.13 2.31
CA GLU A 106 3.72 -3.56 2.57
C GLU A 106 4.14 -4.27 1.30
N LEU A 107 5.15 -5.14 1.40
CA LEU A 107 5.65 -5.94 0.27
C LEU A 107 5.26 -7.41 0.47
N PHE A 108 4.48 -7.95 -0.46
CA PHE A 108 4.00 -9.34 -0.38
C PHE A 108 4.72 -10.24 -1.37
N GLN A 109 5.32 -11.32 -0.88
CA GLN A 109 5.96 -12.33 -1.71
C GLN A 109 4.94 -13.11 -2.55
N SER A 110 5.25 -13.35 -3.82
CA SER A 110 4.47 -14.21 -4.70
C SER A 110 4.68 -15.69 -4.32
N LYS A 111 3.59 -16.44 -4.19
CA LYS A 111 3.58 -17.90 -3.99
C LYS A 111 3.86 -18.68 -5.26
N LYS A 112 3.59 -18.06 -6.42
CA LYS A 112 3.67 -18.66 -7.76
C LYS A 112 3.93 -17.57 -8.78
N SER A 113 4.42 -17.96 -9.97
CA SER A 113 4.67 -17.03 -11.07
C SER A 113 3.43 -16.18 -11.38
N VAL A 114 3.64 -14.88 -11.49
CA VAL A 114 2.62 -13.88 -11.77
C VAL A 114 2.79 -13.43 -13.21
N THR A 115 2.55 -14.33 -14.16
CA THR A 115 2.87 -14.12 -15.60
C THR A 115 1.71 -13.55 -16.43
N SER A 116 0.51 -13.42 -15.86
CA SER A 116 -0.71 -13.20 -16.64
C SER A 116 -1.61 -12.05 -16.15
N LEU A 117 -1.06 -11.03 -15.49
CA LEU A 117 -1.89 -10.04 -14.81
C LEU A 117 -1.49 -8.59 -15.12
N ASP A 118 -2.51 -7.75 -15.18
CA ASP A 118 -2.50 -6.29 -15.03
C ASP A 118 -1.71 -5.79 -13.80
N ILE A 119 -1.23 -6.70 -12.95
CA ILE A 119 -0.50 -6.43 -11.73
C ILE A 119 1.03 -6.28 -11.93
N ASN A 120 1.58 -6.70 -13.07
CA ASN A 120 3.04 -6.69 -13.31
C ASN A 120 3.71 -5.34 -13.04
N PRO A 121 3.11 -4.17 -13.40
CA PRO A 121 3.71 -2.88 -13.10
C PRO A 121 3.93 -2.62 -11.60
N TYR A 122 3.24 -3.35 -10.73
CA TYR A 122 3.25 -3.18 -9.28
C TYR A 122 4.11 -4.24 -8.58
N LEU A 123 4.91 -5.01 -9.34
CA LEU A 123 5.83 -6.01 -8.82
C LEU A 123 7.28 -5.50 -8.89
N ILE A 124 8.02 -5.67 -7.79
CA ILE A 124 9.49 -5.60 -7.78
C ILE A 124 10.02 -7.00 -8.07
N ASN A 125 10.98 -7.10 -9.00
CA ASN A 125 11.64 -8.36 -9.38
C ASN A 125 10.68 -9.53 -9.62
N GLU A 126 9.53 -9.25 -10.25
CA GLU A 126 8.47 -10.21 -10.60
C GLU A 126 7.83 -10.96 -9.42
N HIS A 127 8.21 -10.66 -8.18
CA HIS A 127 7.90 -11.51 -7.03
C HIS A 127 7.42 -10.76 -5.79
N LEU A 128 7.64 -9.44 -5.69
CA LEU A 128 7.22 -8.64 -4.54
C LEU A 128 6.16 -7.63 -4.95
N LEU A 129 4.92 -7.84 -4.50
CA LEU A 129 3.83 -6.90 -4.73
C LEU A 129 3.95 -5.71 -3.79
N VAL A 130 3.92 -4.51 -4.34
CA VAL A 130 4.03 -3.25 -3.61
C VAL A 130 2.65 -2.69 -3.31
N LYS A 131 2.25 -2.66 -2.03
CA LYS A 131 0.91 -2.24 -1.60
C LYS A 131 0.96 -1.18 -0.49
N TRP A 132 0.06 -0.21 -0.51
CA TRP A 132 -0.17 0.68 0.64
C TRP A 132 -0.82 -0.10 1.78
N GLN A 133 -0.28 0.02 2.99
CA GLN A 133 -1.01 -0.35 4.19
C GLN A 133 -2.24 0.55 4.41
N GLY A 134 -3.39 -0.06 4.70
CA GLY A 134 -4.62 0.67 5.05
C GLY A 134 -5.46 1.11 3.86
N ASN A 135 -4.83 1.37 2.71
CA ASN A 135 -5.50 1.68 1.46
C ASN A 135 -5.30 0.50 0.50
N HIS A 136 -6.37 -0.04 -0.09
CA HIS A 136 -6.27 -1.15 -1.04
C HIS A 136 -5.68 -0.67 -2.38
N ILE A 137 -4.46 -0.14 -2.35
CA ILE A 137 -3.80 0.59 -3.43
C ILE A 137 -2.42 -0.03 -3.70
N LEU A 138 -2.08 -0.17 -4.98
CA LEU A 138 -0.81 -0.66 -5.50
C LEU A 138 0.01 0.49 -6.08
N PHE A 139 1.34 0.41 -6.01
CA PHE A 139 2.24 1.45 -6.52
C PHE A 139 3.21 0.90 -7.57
N SER A 140 3.31 1.55 -8.72
CA SER A 140 4.24 1.14 -9.77
C SER A 140 5.59 1.86 -9.71
N GLN A 141 5.69 2.94 -8.93
CA GLN A 141 6.98 3.60 -8.65
C GLN A 141 7.61 2.93 -7.44
N HIS A 142 8.51 2.01 -7.70
CA HIS A 142 9.13 1.21 -6.67
C HIS A 142 10.66 1.11 -6.80
N GLU A 143 11.30 1.84 -7.72
CA GLU A 143 12.76 1.89 -7.89
C GLU A 143 13.49 2.23 -6.58
N LYS A 144 12.96 3.21 -5.83
CA LYS A 144 13.52 3.60 -4.51
C LYS A 144 13.28 2.56 -3.43
N ILE A 145 12.16 1.84 -3.51
CA ILE A 145 11.83 0.74 -2.60
C ILE A 145 12.76 -0.44 -2.88
N GLU A 146 13.00 -0.77 -4.15
CA GLU A 146 13.95 -1.79 -4.56
C GLU A 146 15.36 -1.48 -4.06
N SER A 147 15.85 -0.27 -4.31
CA SER A 147 17.15 0.18 -3.80
C SER A 147 17.25 0.08 -2.26
N LEU A 148 16.14 0.35 -1.55
CA LEU A 148 16.09 0.25 -0.09
C LEU A 148 16.16 -1.20 0.39
N ILE A 149 15.51 -2.13 -0.30
CA ILE A 149 15.56 -3.57 0.00
C ILE A 149 16.98 -4.10 -0.23
N GLU A 150 17.61 -3.73 -1.35
CA GLU A 150 19.01 -4.09 -1.63
C GLU A 150 19.94 -3.59 -0.52
N PHE A 151 19.80 -2.32 -0.13
CA PHE A 151 20.53 -1.76 0.99
C PHE A 151 20.28 -2.52 2.30
N PHE A 152 19.02 -2.86 2.59
CA PHE A 152 18.64 -3.59 3.80
C PHE A 152 19.34 -4.95 3.89
N HIS A 153 19.44 -5.69 2.79
CA HIS A 153 20.17 -6.96 2.75
C HIS A 153 21.68 -6.81 2.98
N THR A 154 22.27 -5.63 2.77
CA THR A 154 23.68 -5.38 3.15
C THR A 154 23.88 -5.14 4.65
N LYS A 155 22.79 -5.02 5.42
CA LYS A 155 22.80 -4.78 6.86
C LYS A 155 22.42 -6.01 7.70
N GLU A 156 21.93 -7.06 7.05
CA GLU A 156 21.75 -8.40 7.62
C GLU A 156 23.10 -9.12 7.75
#